data_AF-A0A0B1SPS9-F1
#
_entry.id   AF-A0A0B1SPS9-F1
#
_cell.length_a   1.000
_cell.length_b   1.000
_cell.length_c   1.000
_cell.angle_alpha   90.00
_cell.angle_beta   90.00
_cell.angle_gamma   90.00
#
_symmetry.space_group_name_H-M   'P 1'
#
loop_
_entity.id
_entity.type
_entity.pdbx_description
1 polymer ?
#
loop_
_entity_poly.entity_id
_entity_poly.type
_entity_poly.pdbx_seq_one_letter_code
_entity_poly.pdbx_strand_id
1 'polypeptide(L)'
;MVWYVIYLYFAYYGVTQIKIVVNNAPDLRNAAARERIRAMVVDFATTRHSIGTEGVQFWMKEMESYYRDNLDMKIIDLAFYSMLRHWLASKHNNPWAEDLYWEEDANGNSTLKSFRFLIGMRDLEATQQQTDATLLFRE
;
A
#
# COMPACT_ATOMS: atom_id res chain seq x y z
N MET A 1 -3.71 8.89 35.68
CA MET A 1 -3.90 10.13 34.88
C MET A 1 -3.12 10.08 33.57
N VAL A 2 -1.80 9.84 33.54
CA VAL A 2 -1.00 9.75 32.29
C VAL A 2 -1.47 8.65 31.33
N TRP A 3 -1.83 7.47 31.85
CA TRP A 3 -2.36 6.35 31.04
C TRP A 3 -3.65 6.69 30.28
N TYR A 4 -4.53 7.50 30.87
CA TYR A 4 -5.80 7.88 30.26
C TYR A 4 -5.59 8.93 29.15
N VAL A 5 -4.58 9.79 29.31
CA VAL A 5 -4.18 10.76 28.28
C VAL A 5 -3.53 10.06 27.10
N ILE A 6 -2.68 9.05 27.31
CA ILE A 6 -2.09 8.27 26.20
C ILE A 6 -3.18 7.51 25.44
N TYR A 7 -4.13 6.89 26.14
CA TYR A 7 -5.26 6.20 25.49
C TYR A 7 -6.13 7.17 24.69
N LEU A 8 -6.48 8.33 25.25
CA LEU A 8 -7.19 9.38 24.52
C LEU A 8 -6.35 9.94 23.37
N TYR A 9 -5.04 10.08 23.51
CA TYR A 9 -4.17 10.51 22.41
C TYR A 9 -4.07 9.45 21.31
N PHE A 10 -4.05 8.16 21.64
CA PHE A 10 -4.09 7.08 20.63
C PHE A 10 -5.51 6.82 20.10
N ALA A 11 -6.57 7.21 20.80
CA ALA A 11 -7.93 7.15 20.25
C ALA A 11 -8.21 8.36 19.33
N TYR A 12 -7.73 9.54 19.73
CA TYR A 12 -7.94 10.82 19.06
C TYR A 12 -6.89 11.10 17.96
N TYR A 13 -5.65 10.66 18.15
CA TYR A 13 -4.53 10.77 17.18
C TYR A 13 -3.94 9.44 16.74
N GLY A 14 -4.39 8.29 17.28
CA GLY A 14 -3.92 7.00 16.78
C GLY A 14 -4.53 6.79 15.42
N VAL A 15 -3.75 7.21 14.44
CA VAL A 15 -3.89 6.93 13.02
C VAL A 15 -4.49 5.55 12.85
N THR A 16 -5.79 5.49 12.57
CA THR A 16 -6.42 4.20 12.34
C THR A 16 -5.93 3.75 10.97
N GLN A 17 -5.03 2.76 10.96
CA GLN A 17 -4.44 2.27 9.73
C GLN A 17 -5.43 1.29 9.08
N ILE A 18 -6.00 1.68 7.94
CA ILE A 18 -6.82 0.79 7.14
C ILE A 18 -5.90 -0.04 6.26
N LYS A 19 -6.09 -1.37 6.32
CA LYS A 19 -5.46 -2.34 5.44
C LYS A 19 -6.34 -2.54 4.20
N ILE A 20 -5.86 -2.11 3.04
CA ILE A 20 -6.57 -2.30 1.78
C ILE A 20 -5.89 -3.43 1.00
N VAL A 21 -6.68 -4.42 0.58
CA VAL A 21 -6.21 -5.57 -0.19
C VAL A 21 -6.69 -5.43 -1.62
N VAL A 22 -5.76 -5.39 -2.55
CA VAL A 22 -6.04 -5.48 -3.98
C VAL A 22 -6.00 -6.95 -4.35
N ASN A 23 -7.16 -7.49 -4.74
CA ASN A 23 -7.28 -8.85 -5.24
C ASN A 23 -7.36 -8.81 -6.76
N ASN A 24 -6.69 -9.75 -7.44
CA ASN A 24 -6.60 -9.80 -8.90
C ASN A 24 -5.98 -8.53 -9.52
N ALA A 25 -4.77 -8.20 -9.06
CA ALA A 25 -3.98 -7.08 -9.55
C ALA A 25 -3.73 -7.20 -11.07
N PRO A 26 -3.79 -6.09 -11.81
CA PRO A 26 -3.40 -6.06 -13.21
C PRO A 26 -1.88 -6.27 -13.34
N ASP A 27 -1.44 -6.63 -14.53
CA ASP A 27 -0.01 -6.82 -14.79
C ASP A 27 0.78 -5.53 -14.56
N LEU A 28 1.61 -5.52 -13.51
CA LEU A 28 2.42 -4.38 -13.09
C LEU A 28 3.62 -4.11 -13.99
N ARG A 29 3.93 -5.00 -14.94
CA ARG A 29 4.89 -4.69 -16.01
C ARG A 29 4.39 -3.53 -16.88
N ASN A 30 3.07 -3.37 -17.01
CA ASN A 30 2.49 -2.26 -17.76
C ASN A 30 2.49 -0.97 -16.93
N ALA A 31 3.20 0.05 -17.41
CA ALA A 31 3.24 1.37 -16.76
C ALA A 31 1.84 1.97 -16.53
N ALA A 32 0.92 1.83 -17.47
CA ALA A 32 -0.45 2.33 -17.33
C ALA A 32 -1.22 1.62 -16.21
N ALA A 33 -0.96 0.33 -15.98
CA ALA A 33 -1.56 -0.40 -14.88
C ALA A 33 -1.03 0.10 -13.52
N ARG A 34 0.27 0.39 -13.43
CA ARG A 34 0.87 0.97 -12.23
C ARG A 34 0.33 2.36 -11.94
N GLU A 35 0.18 3.21 -12.96
CA GLU A 35 -0.40 4.55 -12.76
C GLU A 35 -1.85 4.49 -12.27
N ARG A 36 -2.66 3.54 -12.77
CA ARG A 36 -4.03 3.35 -12.23
C ARG A 36 -4.04 2.97 -10.76
N ILE A 37 -3.12 2.10 -10.34
CA ILE A 37 -2.98 1.73 -8.92
C ILE A 37 -2.52 2.94 -8.10
N ARG A 38 -1.57 3.73 -8.60
CA ARG A 38 -1.13 4.95 -7.89
C ARG A 38 -2.26 5.96 -7.77
N ALA A 39 -3.02 6.19 -8.83
CA ALA A 39 -4.19 7.07 -8.82
C ALA A 39 -5.21 6.58 -7.77
N MET A 40 -5.54 5.29 -7.79
CA MET A 40 -6.42 4.67 -6.80
C MET A 40 -5.89 4.90 -5.36
N VAL A 41 -4.62 4.62 -5.10
CA VAL A 41 -4.01 4.83 -3.78
C VAL A 41 -4.08 6.30 -3.34
N VAL A 42 -3.86 7.25 -4.26
CA VAL A 42 -4.00 8.68 -4.00
C VAL A 42 -5.46 9.04 -3.71
N ASP A 43 -6.43 8.50 -4.45
CA ASP A 43 -7.86 8.74 -4.22
C ASP A 43 -8.26 8.30 -2.81
N PHE A 44 -7.86 7.09 -2.39
CA PHE A 44 -8.06 6.62 -1.02
C PHE A 44 -7.40 7.54 0.03
N ALA A 45 -6.19 8.02 -0.27
CA ALA A 45 -5.39 8.87 0.62
C ALA A 45 -5.71 10.37 0.57
N THR A 46 -6.67 10.79 -0.26
CA THR A 46 -7.15 12.18 -0.35
C THR A 46 -8.61 12.32 0.12
N THR A 47 -9.20 11.25 0.64
CA THR A 47 -10.52 11.29 1.26
C THR A 47 -10.53 12.18 2.50
N ARG A 48 -11.68 12.78 2.83
CA ARG A 48 -11.88 13.70 3.96
C ARG A 48 -11.44 13.15 5.33
N HIS A 49 -11.31 11.83 5.46
CA HIS A 49 -10.93 11.11 6.68
C HIS A 49 -9.50 10.54 6.61
N SER A 50 -8.75 10.81 5.54
CA SER A 50 -7.38 10.35 5.39
C SER A 50 -6.39 11.40 5.90
N ILE A 51 -5.23 10.97 6.38
CA ILE A 51 -4.15 11.87 6.85
C ILE A 51 -3.45 12.57 5.68
N GLY A 52 -3.74 12.16 4.44
CA GLY A 52 -3.03 12.56 3.24
C GLY A 52 -2.11 11.46 2.71
N THR A 53 -1.48 11.71 1.57
CA THR A 53 -0.56 10.78 0.89
C THR A 53 0.70 10.44 1.68
N GLU A 54 1.01 11.22 2.73
CA GLU A 54 2.09 10.93 3.69
C GLU A 54 1.74 9.79 4.65
N GLY A 55 0.45 9.54 4.91
CA GLY A 55 -0.03 8.44 5.73
C GLY A 55 -0.08 7.10 5.00
N VAL A 56 0.28 7.06 3.71
CA VAL A 56 0.23 5.85 2.89
C VAL A 56 1.53 5.07 3.03
N GLN A 57 1.42 3.82 3.50
CA GLN A 57 2.52 2.86 3.42
C GLN A 57 2.25 1.92 2.25
N PHE A 58 3.06 2.05 1.21
CA PHE A 58 2.91 1.30 -0.02
C PHE A 58 4.26 0.84 -0.55
N TRP A 59 4.40 -0.48 -0.69
CA TRP A 59 5.63 -1.14 -1.10
C TRP A 59 6.16 -0.64 -2.46
N MET A 60 5.30 -0.27 -3.41
CA MET A 60 5.74 0.19 -4.74
C MET A 60 6.48 1.54 -4.64
N LYS A 61 6.02 2.44 -3.77
CA LYS A 61 6.69 3.72 -3.49
C LYS A 61 8.06 3.50 -2.85
N GLU A 62 8.16 2.57 -1.90
CA GLU A 62 9.44 2.24 -1.25
C GLU A 62 10.43 1.56 -2.20
N MET A 63 9.94 0.65 -3.04
CA MET A 63 10.76 -0.02 -4.06
C MET A 63 11.33 1.00 -5.05
N GLU A 64 10.49 1.92 -5.54
CA GLU A 64 10.92 3.00 -6.43
C GLU A 64 11.94 3.93 -5.78
N SER A 65 11.72 4.30 -4.52
CA SER A 65 12.69 5.09 -3.75
C SER A 65 14.01 4.35 -3.61
N TYR A 66 13.98 3.05 -3.32
CA TYR A 66 15.18 2.24 -3.20
C TYR A 66 16.00 2.23 -4.50
N TYR A 67 15.38 1.99 -5.65
CA TYR A 67 16.09 1.97 -6.93
C TYR A 67 16.60 3.35 -7.35
N ARG A 68 15.81 4.40 -7.10
CA ARG A 68 16.21 5.78 -7.41
C ARG A 68 17.34 6.26 -6.49
N ASP A 69 17.18 6.11 -5.18
CA ASP A 69 18.05 6.77 -4.21
C ASP A 69 19.33 5.95 -3.91
N ASN A 70 19.26 4.61 -3.97
CA ASN A 70 20.42 3.76 -3.66
C ASN A 70 21.17 3.27 -4.90
N LEU A 71 20.49 3.15 -6.05
CA LEU A 71 21.07 2.55 -7.25
C LEU A 71 21.10 3.52 -8.45
N ASP A 72 20.50 4.71 -8.33
CA ASP A 72 20.33 5.68 -9.42
C ASP A 72 19.71 5.04 -10.69
N MET A 73 18.80 4.08 -10.49
CA MET A 73 18.14 3.34 -11.54
C MET A 73 16.66 3.69 -11.64
N LYS A 74 16.17 3.84 -12.87
CA LYS A 74 14.74 3.89 -13.15
C LYS A 74 14.15 2.48 -13.22
N ILE A 75 12.89 2.36 -12.85
CA ILE A 75 12.15 1.10 -12.98
C ILE A 75 12.00 0.73 -14.45
N ILE A 76 12.36 -0.51 -14.78
CA ILE A 76 12.24 -1.07 -16.12
C ILE A 76 10.98 -1.94 -16.17
N ASP A 77 10.03 -1.57 -17.02
CA ASP A 77 8.72 -2.21 -17.17
C ASP A 77 8.79 -3.74 -17.32
N LEU A 78 9.59 -4.20 -18.27
CA LEU A 78 9.77 -5.62 -18.57
C LEU A 78 10.41 -6.40 -17.40
N ALA A 79 11.26 -5.74 -16.62
CA ALA A 79 11.98 -6.33 -15.50
C ALA A 79 11.31 -6.06 -14.15
N PHE A 80 10.10 -5.49 -14.12
CA PHE A 80 9.45 -5.01 -12.89
C PHE A 80 9.39 -6.09 -11.80
N TYR A 81 8.95 -7.31 -12.13
CA TYR A 81 8.86 -8.39 -11.14
C TYR A 81 10.24 -8.90 -10.70
N SER A 82 11.23 -8.91 -11.58
CA SER A 82 12.61 -9.25 -11.23
C SER A 82 13.20 -8.20 -10.27
N MET A 83 12.94 -6.92 -10.52
CA MET A 83 13.33 -5.82 -9.65
C MET A 83 12.60 -5.89 -8.29
N LEU A 84 11.31 -6.24 -8.29
CA LEU A 84 10.54 -6.42 -7.06
C LEU A 84 11.11 -7.57 -6.21
N ARG A 85 11.42 -8.72 -6.83
CA ARG A 85 12.05 -9.86 -6.14
C ARG A 85 13.42 -9.52 -5.58
N HIS A 86 14.24 -8.83 -6.36
CA HIS A 86 15.55 -8.36 -5.90
C HIS A 86 15.42 -7.41 -4.71
N TRP A 87 14.49 -6.45 -4.76
CA TRP A 87 14.22 -5.55 -3.63
C TRP A 87 13.71 -6.30 -2.40
N LEU A 88 12.80 -7.27 -2.57
CA LEU A 88 12.31 -8.10 -1.47
C LEU A 88 13.45 -8.88 -0.80
N ALA A 89 14.35 -9.47 -1.59
CA ALA A 89 15.52 -10.20 -1.11
C ALA A 89 16.61 -9.31 -0.50
N SER A 90 16.67 -8.02 -0.88
CA SER A 90 17.67 -7.08 -0.38
C SER A 90 17.51 -6.75 1.11
N LYS A 91 16.31 -6.93 1.68
CA LYS A 91 16.02 -6.68 3.09
C LYS A 91 15.89 -8.01 3.85
N HIS A 92 16.72 -8.21 4.87
CA HIS A 92 16.79 -9.48 5.63
C HIS A 92 15.51 -9.82 6.42
N ASN A 93 14.64 -8.84 6.67
CA ASN A 93 13.34 -9.02 7.31
C ASN A 93 12.33 -8.07 6.66
N ASN A 94 11.90 -8.41 5.44
CA ASN A 94 11.01 -7.55 4.68
C ASN A 94 9.53 -7.84 5.02
N PRO A 95 8.84 -6.97 5.78
CA PRO A 95 7.43 -7.19 6.12
C PRO A 95 6.52 -7.22 4.87
N TRP A 96 6.98 -6.63 3.76
CA TRP A 96 6.24 -6.63 2.51
C TRP A 96 6.22 -7.98 1.80
N ALA A 97 7.14 -8.90 2.13
CA ALA A 97 7.16 -10.22 1.50
C ALA A 97 5.91 -11.04 1.84
N GLU A 98 5.39 -10.90 3.06
CA GLU A 98 4.15 -11.57 3.51
C GLU A 98 2.89 -10.90 2.96
N ASP A 99 2.99 -9.63 2.52
CA ASP A 99 1.89 -8.82 2.02
C ASP A 99 1.69 -8.93 0.50
N LEU A 100 2.52 -9.73 -0.17
CA LEU A 100 2.54 -9.95 -1.60
C LEU A 100 2.23 -11.41 -1.92
N TYR A 101 1.14 -11.64 -2.65
CA TYR A 101 0.75 -12.95 -3.12
C TYR A 101 1.07 -13.10 -4.61
N TRP A 102 1.86 -14.13 -4.92
CA TRP A 102 2.32 -14.45 -6.27
C TRP A 102 1.51 -15.63 -6.82
N GLU A 103 1.09 -15.51 -8.08
CA GLU A 103 0.44 -16.59 -8.83
C GLU A 103 1.30 -16.91 -10.05
N GLU A 104 1.51 -18.19 -10.33
CA GLU A 104 2.15 -18.62 -11.56
C GLU A 104 1.13 -18.61 -12.68
N ASP A 105 1.43 -17.88 -13.76
CA ASP A 105 0.62 -17.96 -14.97
C ASP A 105 0.79 -19.34 -15.64
N ALA A 106 -0.11 -19.66 -16.58
CA ALA A 106 -0.04 -20.91 -17.34
C ALA A 106 1.26 -21.10 -18.15
N ASN A 107 2.07 -20.04 -18.29
CA ASN A 107 3.35 -20.03 -18.99
C ASN A 107 4.55 -20.14 -18.01
N GLY A 108 4.29 -20.34 -16.71
CA GLY A 108 5.32 -20.44 -15.67
C GLY A 108 5.92 -19.09 -15.23
N ASN A 109 5.37 -17.95 -15.65
CA ASN A 109 5.77 -16.65 -15.13
C ASN A 109 5.01 -16.37 -13.84
N SER A 110 5.73 -16.13 -12.75
CA SER A 110 5.09 -15.66 -11.51
C SER A 110 4.74 -14.18 -11.63
N THR A 111 3.46 -13.87 -11.57
CA THR A 111 2.95 -12.50 -11.54
C THR A 111 2.39 -12.18 -10.16
N LEU A 112 2.33 -10.89 -9.82
CA LEU A 112 1.73 -10.48 -8.54
C LEU A 112 0.21 -10.51 -8.69
N LYS A 113 -0.44 -11.38 -7.92
CA LYS A 113 -1.89 -11.59 -8.00
C LYS A 113 -2.65 -10.72 -7.02
N SER A 114 -2.14 -10.63 -5.79
CA SER A 114 -2.78 -9.84 -4.75
C SER A 114 -1.74 -9.17 -3.90
N PHE A 115 -2.05 -7.97 -3.43
CA PHE A 115 -1.17 -7.25 -2.52
C PHE A 115 -1.96 -6.40 -1.55
N ARG A 116 -1.32 -6.08 -0.43
CA ARG A 116 -1.86 -5.17 0.58
C ARG A 116 -1.09 -3.86 0.62
N PHE A 117 -1.79 -2.78 0.94
CA PHE A 117 -1.20 -1.51 1.33
C PHE A 117 -1.97 -0.92 2.52
N LEU A 118 -1.34 0.02 3.21
CA LEU A 118 -1.88 0.64 4.41
C LEU A 118 -2.11 2.13 4.18
N ILE A 119 -3.24 2.64 4.67
CA ILE A 119 -3.53 4.07 4.68
C ILE A 119 -3.83 4.51 6.09
N GLY A 120 -3.14 5.56 6.54
CA GLY A 120 -3.43 6.25 7.77
C GLY A 120 -4.66 7.15 7.65
N MET A 121 -5.65 6.92 8.51
CA MET A 121 -6.85 7.75 8.61
C MET A 121 -6.83 8.62 9.87
N ARG A 122 -7.42 9.81 9.76
CA ARG A 122 -7.67 10.78 10.83
C ARG A 122 -9.17 10.77 11.13
N ASP A 123 -9.54 10.85 12.41
CA ASP A 123 -10.93 10.95 12.88
C ASP A 123 -11.82 9.74 12.51
N LEU A 124 -11.56 8.57 13.09
CA LEU A 124 -12.48 7.42 13.10
C LEU A 124 -13.05 7.16 14.51
N GLU A 125 -13.50 8.21 15.21
CA GLU A 125 -14.11 8.04 16.53
C GLU A 125 -15.58 7.56 16.49
N ALA A 126 -16.27 7.65 15.35
CA ALA A 126 -17.68 7.29 15.25
C ALA A 126 -17.89 6.01 14.40
N THR A 127 -18.56 5.02 14.97
CA THR A 127 -18.97 3.75 14.32
C THR A 127 -19.74 3.95 13.00
N GLN A 128 -20.41 5.10 12.83
CA GLN A 128 -21.05 5.52 11.59
C GLN A 128 -20.04 5.86 10.48
N GLN A 129 -18.90 6.48 10.80
CA GLN A 129 -17.87 6.84 9.82
C GLN A 129 -17.07 5.63 9.34
N GLN A 130 -16.92 4.60 10.18
CA GLN A 130 -16.38 3.30 9.72
C GLN A 130 -17.33 2.64 8.70
N THR A 131 -18.64 2.80 8.88
CA THR A 131 -19.66 2.26 7.95
C THR A 131 -19.69 3.06 6.65
N ASP A 132 -19.64 4.39 6.72
CA ASP A 132 -19.59 5.27 5.55
C ASP A 132 -18.28 5.13 4.77
N ALA A 133 -17.14 5.02 5.44
CA ALA A 133 -15.86 4.75 4.76
C ALA A 133 -15.89 3.38 4.08
N THR A 134 -16.48 2.35 4.72
CA THR A 134 -16.65 1.03 4.10
C THR A 134 -17.58 1.07 2.88
N LEU A 135 -18.63 1.91 2.90
CA LEU A 135 -19.52 2.13 1.76
C LEU A 135 -18.81 2.88 0.62
N LEU A 136 -18.07 3.95 0.95
CA LEU A 136 -17.36 4.79 -0.02
C LEU A 136 -16.16 4.07 -0.67
N PHE A 137 -15.57 3.08 0.00
CA PHE A 137 -14.50 2.24 -0.54
C PHE A 137 -15.01 1.04 -1.37
N ARG A 138 -16.33 0.83 -1.44
CA ARG A 138 -16.95 -0.31 -2.12
C ARG A 138 -17.62 0.07 -3.45
N GLU A 139 -17.93 1.34 -3.69
CA GLU A 139 -18.36 1.89 -4.99
C GLU A 139 -17.16 2.19 -5.90
#